data_AF-A0AAN4YD72-F1
#
_entry.id   AF-A0AAN4YD72-F1
#
_cell.length_a   1.000
_cell.length_b   1.000
_cell.length_c   1.000
_cell.angle_alpha   90.00
_cell.angle_beta   90.00
_cell.angle_gamma   90.00
#
_symmetry.space_group_name_H-M   'P 1'
#
loop_
_entity.id
_entity.type
_entity.pdbx_description
1 polymer ?
#
loop_
_entity_poly.entity_id
_entity_poly.type
_entity_poly.pdbx_seq_one_letter_code
_entity_poly.pdbx_strand_id
1 'polypeptide(L)'
;MSCSPASLVARFHGNLDITTLGGAGFASQRTTGEDRSWDLSGYDGLELHIARGDDKLYTITLKDKTAPKRPDGRLESTLSWEYDFHAHGEKRVFIKWADFKPTYRGKEQVDARPLDLTGVKQISFMMRRYVAFG
;
A
#
# COMPACT_ATOMS: atom_id res chain seq x y z
N MET A 1 0.65 11.53 13.56
CA MET A 1 -0.72 11.30 13.05
C MET A 1 -1.67 12.11 13.91
N SER A 2 -2.55 12.88 13.31
CA SER A 2 -3.70 13.46 14.01
C SER A 2 -4.98 12.91 13.38
N CYS A 3 -5.82 12.31 14.22
CA CYS A 3 -7.17 11.91 13.85
C CYS A 3 -8.10 12.27 15.01
N SER A 4 -9.36 12.53 14.69
CA SER A 4 -10.42 12.76 15.67
C SER A 4 -11.49 11.69 15.45
N PRO A 5 -12.05 11.08 16.50
CA PRO A 5 -13.20 10.18 16.36
C PRO A 5 -14.40 10.82 15.66
N ALA A 6 -14.51 12.16 15.70
CA ALA A 6 -15.58 12.92 15.06
C ALA A 6 -15.28 13.31 13.60
N SER A 7 -14.14 12.91 13.05
CA SER A 7 -13.70 13.26 11.70
C SER A 7 -13.39 12.01 10.89
N LEU A 8 -13.89 11.95 9.65
CA LEU A 8 -13.49 10.94 8.67
C LEU A 8 -12.11 11.26 8.04
N VAL A 9 -11.46 12.33 8.48
CA VAL A 9 -10.15 12.77 7.99
C VAL A 9 -9.08 12.43 9.02
N ALA A 10 -8.09 11.65 8.59
CA ALA A 10 -6.84 11.45 9.31
C ALA A 10 -5.71 12.18 8.59
N ARG A 11 -4.85 12.88 9.33
CA ARG A 11 -3.66 13.54 8.81
C ARG A 11 -2.40 12.81 9.27
N PHE A 12 -1.60 12.40 8.29
CA PHE A 12 -0.30 11.78 8.50
C PHE A 12 0.79 12.76 8.11
N HIS A 13 1.77 12.95 8.99
CA HIS A 13 2.92 13.83 8.77
C HIS A 13 4.09 13.36 9.63
N GLY A 14 5.30 13.68 9.21
CA GLY A 14 6.54 13.34 9.89
C GLY A 14 7.75 13.79 9.06
N ASN A 15 8.94 13.59 9.61
CA ASN A 15 10.20 13.78 8.89
C ASN A 15 10.68 12.43 8.36
N LEU A 16 11.04 12.39 7.09
CA LEU A 16 11.59 11.20 6.46
C LEU A 16 13.12 11.31 6.45
N ASP A 17 13.79 10.51 7.28
CA ASP A 17 15.25 10.37 7.21
C ASP A 17 15.61 9.43 6.05
N ILE A 18 16.26 9.99 5.03
CA ILE A 18 16.70 9.26 3.84
C ILE A 18 18.14 8.76 3.94
N THR A 19 18.88 9.16 4.98
CA THR A 19 20.31 8.83 5.10
C THR A 19 20.54 7.35 5.41
N THR A 20 19.64 6.73 6.18
CA THR A 20 19.74 5.32 6.58
C THR A 20 19.62 4.34 5.40
N LEU A 21 18.96 4.75 4.31
CA LEU A 21 18.73 3.91 3.13
C LEU A 21 19.45 4.46 1.88
N GLY A 22 20.55 5.21 2.05
CA GLY A 22 21.35 5.70 0.92
C GLY A 22 20.60 6.66 0.01
N GLY A 23 19.74 7.51 0.57
CA GLY A 23 18.91 8.48 -0.18
C GLY A 23 17.50 7.97 -0.51
N ALA A 24 17.23 6.66 -0.36
CA ALA A 24 15.88 6.14 -0.49
C ALA A 24 15.05 6.44 0.77
N GLY A 25 13.74 6.55 0.59
CA GLY A 25 12.82 6.74 1.70
C GLY A 25 11.38 6.51 1.29
N PHE A 26 10.59 6.03 2.24
CA PHE A 26 9.16 5.81 2.05
C PHE A 26 8.39 6.14 3.33
N ALA A 27 7.16 6.58 3.15
CA ALA A 27 6.19 6.74 4.22
C ALA A 27 4.94 5.94 3.83
N SER A 28 4.47 5.07 4.73
CA SER A 28 3.28 4.26 4.47
C SER A 28 2.32 4.28 5.63
N GLN A 29 1.04 4.06 5.32
CA GLN A 29 -0.04 3.84 6.26
C GLN A 29 -0.83 2.62 5.83
N ARG A 30 -1.25 1.82 6.79
CA ARG A 30 -2.01 0.60 6.53
C ARG A 30 -3.17 0.47 7.50
N THR A 31 -4.19 -0.26 7.11
CA THR A 31 -5.29 -0.66 7.99
C THR A 31 -4.76 -1.40 9.23
N THR A 32 -5.32 -1.10 10.40
CA THR A 32 -5.01 -1.80 11.66
C THR A 32 -5.93 -3.01 11.86
N GLY A 33 -5.60 -3.90 12.81
CA GLY A 33 -6.38 -5.10 13.14
C GLY A 33 -5.87 -6.34 12.42
N GLU A 34 -5.43 -7.35 13.17
CA GLU A 34 -4.90 -8.61 12.63
C GLU A 34 -6.02 -9.57 12.18
N ASP A 35 -7.25 -9.36 12.66
CA ASP A 35 -8.43 -10.22 12.42
C ASP A 35 -9.36 -9.68 11.31
N ARG A 36 -8.97 -8.61 10.61
CA ARG A 36 -9.80 -8.04 9.54
C ARG A 36 -9.78 -8.95 8.31
N SER A 37 -10.96 -9.12 7.71
CA SER A 37 -11.13 -9.84 6.45
C SER A 37 -12.21 -9.15 5.64
N TRP A 38 -11.88 -8.75 4.42
CA TRP A 38 -12.82 -8.18 3.46
C TRP A 38 -13.00 -9.14 2.31
N ASP A 39 -14.25 -9.49 2.03
CA ASP A 39 -14.63 -10.13 0.77
C ASP A 39 -14.91 -9.03 -0.26
N LEU A 40 -14.01 -8.91 -1.22
CA LEU A 40 -14.05 -7.97 -2.34
C LEU A 40 -14.33 -8.67 -3.68
N SER A 41 -14.66 -9.97 -3.66
CA SER A 41 -14.85 -10.78 -4.88
C SER A 41 -16.03 -10.33 -5.74
N GLY A 42 -17.01 -9.64 -5.16
CA GLY A 42 -18.16 -9.07 -5.86
C GLY A 42 -17.92 -7.73 -6.55
N TYR A 43 -16.70 -7.20 -6.53
CA TYR A 43 -16.35 -5.91 -7.14
C TYR A 43 -15.32 -6.09 -8.26
N ASP A 44 -15.19 -5.07 -9.13
CA ASP A 44 -14.22 -5.09 -10.24
C ASP A 44 -12.85 -4.48 -9.88
N GLY A 45 -12.80 -3.69 -8.81
CA GLY A 45 -11.60 -2.91 -8.47
C GLY A 45 -11.77 -1.92 -7.32
N LEU A 46 -10.76 -1.06 -7.16
CA LEU A 46 -10.75 0.07 -6.22
C LEU A 46 -10.85 1.39 -6.99
N GLU A 47 -11.70 2.29 -6.52
CA GLU A 47 -11.72 3.67 -6.99
C GLU A 47 -11.11 4.61 -5.94
N LEU A 48 -10.10 5.37 -6.34
CA LEU A 48 -9.48 6.41 -5.52
C LEU A 48 -9.98 7.77 -5.97
N HIS A 49 -10.48 8.56 -5.01
CA HIS A 49 -10.86 9.96 -5.23
C HIS A 49 -9.81 10.85 -4.59
N ILE A 50 -8.96 11.45 -5.43
CA ILE A 50 -7.82 12.23 -4.99
C ILE A 50 -8.20 13.70 -5.12
N ALA A 51 -8.35 14.38 -3.99
CA ALA A 51 -8.73 15.79 -3.98
C ALA A 51 -7.60 16.71 -4.46
N ARG A 52 -6.34 16.40 -4.10
CA ARG A 52 -5.13 17.18 -4.48
C ARG A 52 -3.90 16.30 -4.53
N GLY A 53 -3.51 15.88 -5.72
CA GLY A 53 -2.25 15.20 -6.00
C GLY A 53 -1.11 16.17 -6.28
N ASP A 54 0.11 15.75 -5.97
CA ASP A 54 1.36 16.52 -6.09
C ASP A 54 2.37 15.89 -7.07
N ASP A 55 1.87 15.01 -7.93
CA ASP A 55 2.57 14.25 -8.97
C ASP A 55 3.67 13.29 -8.47
N LYS A 56 3.77 13.08 -7.15
CA LYS A 56 4.64 12.04 -6.60
C LYS A 56 4.14 10.65 -6.96
N LEU A 57 5.07 9.69 -6.92
CA LEU A 57 4.74 8.28 -7.06
C LEU A 57 4.14 7.74 -5.75
N TYR A 58 2.93 7.23 -5.86
CA TYR A 58 2.21 6.56 -4.78
C TYR A 58 1.94 5.11 -5.14
N THR A 59 1.83 4.27 -4.12
CA THR A 59 1.54 2.85 -4.25
C THR A 59 0.35 2.48 -3.36
N ILE A 60 -0.68 1.88 -3.94
CA ILE A 60 -1.66 1.09 -3.17
C ILE A 60 -1.15 -0.33 -3.06
N THR A 61 -1.26 -0.92 -1.88
CA THR A 61 -0.88 -2.30 -1.62
C THR A 61 -2.01 -3.08 -0.98
N LEU A 62 -2.31 -4.26 -1.52
CA LEU A 62 -3.22 -5.23 -0.95
C LEU A 62 -2.44 -6.45 -0.44
N LYS A 63 -2.91 -7.02 0.67
CA LYS A 63 -2.50 -8.33 1.15
C LYS A 63 -3.71 -9.14 1.57
N ASP A 64 -3.67 -10.41 1.23
CA ASP A 64 -4.69 -11.42 1.55
C ASP A 64 -4.18 -12.47 2.55
N LYS A 65 -2.93 -12.32 3.02
CA LYS A 65 -2.34 -13.12 4.09
C LYS A 65 -1.87 -12.25 5.22
N THR A 66 -2.22 -12.65 6.44
CA THR A 66 -1.61 -12.12 7.66
C THR A 66 -0.17 -12.62 7.75
N ALA A 67 0.77 -11.70 7.97
CA ALA A 67 2.17 -12.06 8.14
C ALA A 67 2.37 -12.82 9.47
N PRO A 68 2.99 -14.01 9.46
CA PRO A 68 3.33 -14.68 10.71
C PRO A 68 4.33 -13.84 11.51
N LYS A 69 4.25 -13.95 12.84
CA LYS A 69 5.25 -13.39 13.76
C LYS A 69 6.42 -14.36 13.88
N ARG A 70 7.63 -13.83 13.75
CA ARG A 70 8.88 -14.54 14.01
C ARG A 70 9.12 -14.69 15.52
N PRO A 71 10.04 -15.59 15.93
CA PRO A 71 10.44 -15.70 17.33
C PRO A 71 10.98 -14.39 17.94
N ASP A 72 11.55 -13.50 17.12
CA ASP A 72 12.04 -12.17 17.53
C ASP A 72 10.94 -11.09 17.59
N GLY A 73 9.67 -11.46 17.40
CA GLY A 73 8.51 -10.57 17.41
C GLY A 73 8.30 -9.79 16.11
N ARG A 74 9.19 -9.90 15.12
CA ARG A 74 9.03 -9.22 13.83
C ARG A 74 8.04 -9.97 12.94
N LEU A 75 7.29 -9.22 12.12
CA LEU A 75 6.44 -9.82 11.09
C LEU A 75 7.28 -10.29 9.91
N GLU A 76 6.95 -11.47 9.38
CA GLU A 76 7.53 -11.94 8.13
C GLU A 76 7.08 -11.12 6.93
N SER A 77 7.89 -11.13 5.88
CA SER A 77 7.42 -10.63 4.59
C SER A 77 6.44 -11.62 3.98
N THR A 78 5.35 -11.08 3.47
CA THR A 78 4.37 -11.82 2.67
C THR A 78 4.34 -11.25 1.26
N LEU A 79 3.73 -11.98 0.34
CA LEU A 79 3.37 -11.47 -0.96
C LEU A 79 2.42 -10.26 -0.79
N SER A 80 2.66 -9.24 -1.60
CA SER A 80 1.89 -8.01 -1.70
C SER A 80 1.39 -7.87 -3.13
N TRP A 81 0.27 -7.18 -3.32
CA TRP A 81 -0.21 -6.78 -4.64
C TRP A 81 -0.16 -5.27 -4.70
N GLU A 82 0.72 -4.73 -5.55
CA GLU A 82 1.03 -3.31 -5.63
C GLU A 82 0.48 -2.69 -6.91
N TYR A 83 -0.09 -1.49 -6.80
CA TYR A 83 -0.43 -0.64 -7.93
C TYR A 83 0.18 0.73 -7.73
N ASP A 84 0.99 1.15 -8.71
CA ASP A 84 1.69 2.41 -8.73
C ASP A 84 0.92 3.45 -9.54
N PHE A 85 0.80 4.67 -9.02
CA PHE A 85 0.12 5.75 -9.71
C PHE A 85 0.73 7.12 -9.38
N HIS A 86 0.59 8.02 -10.35
CA HIS A 86 0.79 9.45 -10.19
C HIS A 86 -0.55 10.17 -10.20
N ALA A 87 -0.66 11.24 -9.42
CA ALA A 87 -1.82 12.11 -9.44
C ALA A 87 -1.39 13.57 -9.30
N HIS A 88 -1.92 14.42 -10.18
CA HIS A 88 -1.72 15.86 -10.14
C HIS A 88 -3.10 16.53 -10.06
N GLY A 89 -3.27 17.46 -9.11
CA GLY A 89 -4.55 18.12 -8.89
C GLY A 89 -5.64 17.13 -8.45
N GLU A 90 -6.90 17.43 -8.79
CA GLU A 90 -8.01 16.51 -8.54
C GLU A 90 -8.00 15.38 -9.57
N LYS A 91 -8.10 14.12 -9.12
CA LYS A 91 -8.05 12.95 -10.00
C LYS A 91 -8.88 11.80 -9.44
N ARG A 92 -9.57 11.08 -10.33
CA ARG A 92 -10.14 9.76 -10.03
C ARG A 92 -9.30 8.68 -10.68
N VAL A 93 -8.99 7.63 -9.93
CA VAL A 93 -8.21 6.48 -10.41
C VAL A 93 -9.00 5.22 -10.12
N PHE A 94 -9.44 4.53 -11.17
CA PHE A 94 -10.04 3.21 -11.04
C PHE A 94 -8.96 2.15 -11.32
N ILE A 95 -8.77 1.25 -10.36
CA ILE A 95 -7.72 0.22 -10.37
C ILE A 95 -8.41 -1.14 -10.42
N LYS A 96 -8.29 -1.87 -11.52
CA LYS A 96 -8.84 -3.22 -11.61
C LYS A 96 -7.99 -4.17 -10.78
N TRP A 97 -8.58 -5.26 -10.29
CA TRP A 97 -7.81 -6.29 -9.57
C TRP A 97 -6.65 -6.85 -10.39
N ALA A 98 -6.85 -7.00 -11.71
CA ALA A 98 -5.83 -7.48 -12.64
C ALA A 98 -4.66 -6.50 -12.86
N ASP A 99 -4.82 -5.22 -12.50
CA ASP A 99 -3.77 -4.22 -12.67
C ASP A 99 -2.73 -4.28 -11.54
N PHE A 100 -3.04 -4.98 -10.44
CA PHE A 100 -2.11 -5.14 -9.33
C PHE A 100 -1.00 -6.13 -9.65
N LYS A 101 0.23 -5.71 -9.38
CA LYS A 101 1.42 -6.53 -9.57
C LYS A 101 1.80 -7.26 -8.29
N PRO A 102 1.95 -8.58 -8.31
CA PRO A 102 2.44 -9.32 -7.15
C PRO A 102 3.92 -8.98 -6.88
N THR A 103 4.24 -8.59 -5.65
CA THR A 103 5.60 -8.26 -5.21
C THR A 103 5.96 -9.00 -3.92
N TYR A 104 7.21 -9.46 -3.84
CA TYR A 104 7.79 -10.00 -2.61
C TYR A 104 9.08 -9.24 -2.31
N ARG A 105 9.12 -8.59 -1.14
CA ARG A 105 10.25 -7.73 -0.72
C ARG A 105 10.66 -6.72 -1.79
N GLY A 106 9.67 -6.08 -2.42
CA GLY A 106 9.88 -5.04 -3.43
C GLY A 106 10.27 -5.55 -4.82
N LYS A 107 10.26 -6.86 -5.07
CA LYS A 107 10.51 -7.45 -6.39
C LYS A 107 9.24 -8.04 -6.96
N GLU A 108 8.91 -7.71 -8.20
CA GLU A 108 7.79 -8.31 -8.94
C GLU A 108 7.96 -9.83 -9.05
N GLN A 109 6.86 -10.57 -8.92
CA GLN A 109 6.82 -12.04 -8.90
C GLN A 109 5.97 -12.55 -10.06
N VAL A 110 6.61 -12.92 -11.17
CA VAL A 110 5.92 -13.26 -12.44
C VAL A 110 4.99 -14.47 -12.31
N ASP A 111 5.38 -15.48 -11.50
CA ASP A 111 4.63 -16.73 -11.32
C ASP A 111 3.87 -16.78 -9.99
N ALA A 112 3.51 -15.63 -9.44
CA ALA A 112 2.74 -15.59 -8.20
C ALA A 112 1.31 -16.08 -8.42
N ARG A 113 0.74 -16.69 -7.36
CA ARG A 113 -0.70 -16.96 -7.30
C ARG A 113 -1.51 -15.67 -7.46
N PRO A 114 -2.78 -15.75 -7.91
CA PRO A 114 -3.66 -14.58 -7.92
C PRO A 114 -3.92 -14.06 -6.50
N LEU A 115 -4.27 -12.78 -6.41
CA LEU A 115 -4.80 -12.15 -5.20
C LEU A 115 -6.11 -12.83 -4.81
N ASP A 116 -6.21 -13.29 -3.57
CA ASP A 116 -7.46 -13.81 -3.03
C ASP A 116 -8.34 -12.65 -2.56
N LEU A 117 -9.34 -12.33 -3.37
CA LEU A 117 -10.29 -11.26 -3.11
C LEU A 117 -11.32 -11.62 -2.04
N THR A 118 -11.53 -12.90 -1.73
CA THR A 118 -12.51 -13.32 -0.71
C THR A 118 -12.03 -13.05 0.72
N GLY A 119 -10.73 -12.80 0.89
CA GLY A 119 -10.07 -12.73 2.17
C GLY A 119 -9.00 -11.64 2.28
N VAL A 120 -9.21 -10.46 1.71
CA VAL A 120 -8.25 -9.36 1.83
C VAL A 120 -8.08 -8.98 3.30
N LYS A 121 -6.84 -8.93 3.79
CA LYS A 121 -6.48 -8.71 5.20
C LYS A 121 -5.91 -7.32 5.46
N GLN A 122 -5.34 -6.69 4.45
CA GLN A 122 -4.68 -5.40 4.61
C GLN A 122 -4.75 -4.57 3.35
N ILE A 123 -5.03 -3.28 3.53
CA ILE A 123 -4.89 -2.25 2.52
C ILE A 123 -3.88 -1.23 3.05
N SER A 124 -2.92 -0.85 2.22
CA SER A 124 -1.87 0.11 2.54
C SER A 124 -1.72 1.14 1.43
N PHE A 125 -1.39 2.36 1.82
CA PHE A 125 -1.00 3.45 0.94
C PHE A 125 0.42 3.87 1.29
N MET A 126 1.27 3.96 0.29
CA MET A 126 2.68 4.31 0.43
C MET A 126 3.07 5.42 -0.53
N MET A 127 3.84 6.38 -0.05
CA MET A 127 4.62 7.28 -0.87
C MET A 127 6.07 6.80 -0.82
N ARG A 128 6.72 6.63 -1.98
CA ARG A 128 8.12 6.21 -2.06
C ARG A 128 8.89 7.08 -3.04
N ARG A 129 10.15 7.39 -2.70
CA ARG A 129 11.10 8.03 -3.60
C ARG A 129 12.20 7.04 -3.93
N TYR A 130 12.35 6.71 -5.21
CA TYR A 130 13.51 6.00 -5.73
C TYR A 130 14.62 7.01 -6.02
N VAL A 131 15.84 6.73 -5.57
CA VAL A 131 17.03 7.37 -6.08
C VAL A 131 17.70 6.35 -6.99
N ALA A 132 17.68 6.61 -8.30
CA ALA A 132 18.54 5.88 -9.23
C ALA A 132 19.97 6.35 -8.94
N PHE A 133 20.84 5.43 -8.54
CA PHE A 133 22.28 5.68 -8.63
C PHE A 133 22.61 5.71 -10.13
N GLY A 134 22.94 6.89 -10.64
CA GLY A 134 23.56 7.06 -11.95
C GLY A 134 25.03 6.65 -11.92
#